data_AF-A0A4Y2NU65-F1
#
_entry.id   AF-A0A4Y2NU65-F1
#
_cell.length_a   1.000
_cell.length_b   1.000
_cell.length_c   1.000
_cell.angle_alpha   90.00
_cell.angle_beta   90.00
_cell.angle_gamma   90.00
#
_symmetry.space_group_name_H-M   'P 1'
#
loop_
_entity.id
_entity.type
_entity.pdbx_description
1 polymer ?
#
loop_
_entity_poly.entity_id
_entity_poly.type
_entity_poly.pdbx_seq_one_letter_code
_entity_poly.pdbx_strand_id
1 'polypeptide(L)'
;MSIVHSDVLGQFQHDNATPHASRVATKWFQEHSSDFRHFHWPPKSPDMNIIEDIWDALLHVVEKRSPPPRTSMDLLTALQDSWCDFPPGYLQTLVESMPHRFASLLRAHGSPT
;
A
#
# COMPACT_ATOMS: atom_id res chain seq x y z
N MET A 1 -16.76 -0.90 17.84
CA MET A 1 -17.42 -0.32 16.65
C MET A 1 -16.87 1.07 16.43
N SER A 2 -15.84 1.22 15.60
CA SER A 2 -15.40 2.53 15.11
C SER A 2 -15.97 2.69 13.71
N ILE A 3 -17.03 3.47 13.59
CA ILE A 3 -17.53 3.93 12.30
C ILE A 3 -16.50 4.96 11.83
N VAL A 4 -15.58 4.55 10.95
CA VAL A 4 -14.74 5.51 10.22
C VAL A 4 -15.67 6.23 9.26
N HIS A 5 -15.76 7.55 9.42
CA HIS A 5 -16.52 8.43 8.55
C HIS A 5 -16.12 8.17 7.09
N SER A 6 -17.03 7.59 6.31
CA SER A 6 -16.90 7.60 4.85
C SER A 6 -17.18 9.02 4.40
N ASP A 7 -16.14 9.85 4.35
CA ASP A 7 -16.16 10.85 3.30
C ASP A 7 -16.41 10.12 1.99
N VAL A 8 -17.37 10.61 1.20
CA VAL A 8 -17.86 9.98 -0.03
C VAL A 8 -16.72 9.72 -1.04
N LEU A 9 -15.58 10.39 -0.86
CA LEU A 9 -14.36 10.26 -1.65
C LEU A 9 -13.26 9.47 -0.90
N GLY A 10 -12.80 8.39 -1.53
CA GLY A 10 -11.63 7.62 -1.07
C GLY A 10 -10.35 8.45 -1.05
N GLN A 11 -9.34 7.98 -0.31
CA GLN A 11 -8.01 8.58 -0.27
C GLN A 11 -7.04 7.72 -1.07
N PHE A 12 -6.29 8.33 -1.99
CA PHE A 12 -5.25 7.68 -2.77
C PHE A 12 -3.88 7.99 -2.18
N GLN A 13 -3.18 6.95 -1.74
CA GLN A 13 -1.82 7.03 -1.21
C GLN A 13 -0.85 6.41 -2.22
N HIS A 14 0.28 7.09 -2.45
CA HIS A 14 1.43 6.55 -3.19
C HIS A 14 2.72 7.13 -2.59
N ASP A 15 3.85 6.52 -2.92
CA ASP A 15 5.14 7.04 -2.53
C ASP A 15 5.50 8.26 -3.39
N ASN A 16 6.06 9.31 -2.78
CA ASN A 16 6.40 10.54 -3.49
C ASN A 16 7.69 10.40 -4.32
N ALA A 17 7.89 9.27 -5.00
CA ALA A 17 9.03 9.03 -5.87
C ALA A 17 9.00 10.00 -7.07
N THR A 18 10.18 10.29 -7.64
CA THR A 18 10.33 11.30 -8.70
C THR A 18 9.34 11.16 -9.87
N PRO A 19 9.04 9.96 -10.40
CA PRO A 19 8.04 9.81 -11.46
C PRO A 19 6.62 10.19 -11.01
N HIS A 20 6.24 9.89 -9.77
CA HIS A 20 4.94 10.17 -9.20
C HIS A 20 4.75 11.64 -8.79
N ALA A 21 5.85 12.35 -8.54
CA ALA A 21 5.90 13.79 -8.33
C ALA A 21 6.09 14.60 -9.64
N SER A 22 6.11 13.94 -10.80
CA SER A 22 6.30 14.60 -12.09
C SER A 22 5.12 15.51 -12.44
N ARG A 23 5.35 16.53 -13.28
CA ARG A 23 4.29 17.43 -13.77
C ARG A 23 3.12 16.68 -14.41
N VAL A 24 3.41 15.57 -15.11
CA VAL A 24 2.37 14.75 -15.76
C VAL A 24 1.51 14.07 -14.71
N ALA A 25 2.13 13.41 -13.72
CA ALA A 25 1.41 12.76 -12.63
C ALA A 25 0.61 13.76 -11.78
N THR A 26 1.20 14.89 -11.40
CA THR A 26 0.50 15.93 -10.63
C THR A 26 -0.69 16.52 -11.39
N LYS A 27 -0.55 16.75 -12.70
CA LYS A 27 -1.68 17.22 -13.52
C LYS A 27 -2.82 16.20 -13.56
N TRP A 28 -2.49 14.92 -13.72
CA TRP A 28 -3.49 13.85 -13.71
C TRP A 28 -4.25 13.81 -12.37
N PHE A 29 -3.57 13.94 -11.23
CA PHE A 29 -4.23 14.02 -9.93
C PHE A 29 -5.12 15.26 -9.77
N GLN A 30 -4.76 16.40 -10.36
CA GLN A 30 -5.60 17.59 -10.36
C GLN A 30 -6.87 17.38 -11.19
N GLU A 31 -6.74 16.75 -12.36
CA GLU A 31 -7.86 16.42 -13.26
C GLU A 31 -8.86 15.45 -12.61
N HIS A 32 -8.39 14.56 -11.72
CA HIS A 32 -9.21 13.56 -11.02
C HIS A 32 -9.52 13.92 -9.55
N SER A 33 -9.35 15.19 -9.17
CA SER A 33 -9.59 15.65 -7.80
C SER A 33 -11.05 15.53 -7.33
N SER A 34 -11.99 15.31 -8.26
CA SER A 34 -13.39 14.98 -7.97
C SER A 34 -13.63 13.52 -7.62
N ASP A 35 -12.68 12.62 -7.90
CA ASP A 35 -12.90 11.17 -7.84
C ASP A 35 -12.30 10.55 -6.58
N PHE A 36 -11.17 11.09 -6.12
CA PHE A 36 -10.48 10.72 -4.87
C PHE A 36 -9.61 11.88 -4.39
N ARG A 37 -9.26 11.84 -3.11
CA ARG A 37 -8.30 12.79 -2.53
C ARG A 37 -6.91 12.21 -2.57
N HIS A 38 -5.97 12.97 -3.10
CA HIS A 38 -4.57 12.64 -3.02
C HIS A 38 -4.06 12.82 -1.58
N PHE A 39 -3.56 11.73 -0.98
CA PHE A 39 -2.98 11.75 0.36
C PHE A 39 -1.55 12.31 0.31
N HIS A 40 -1.28 13.32 1.12
CA HIS A 40 0.06 13.93 1.18
C HIS A 40 1.04 13.03 1.95
N TRP A 41 1.92 12.34 1.22
CA TRP A 41 2.90 11.42 1.79
C TRP A 41 4.28 12.07 2.01
N PRO A 42 4.92 11.88 3.18
CA PRO A 42 6.28 12.34 3.40
C PRO A 42 7.29 11.60 2.49
N PRO A 43 8.28 12.29 1.89
CA PRO A 43 9.32 11.63 1.11
C PRO A 43 10.11 10.60 1.95
N LYS A 44 10.58 9.53 1.31
CA LYS A 44 11.50 8.53 1.91
C LYS A 44 10.97 7.86 3.19
N SER A 45 9.66 7.63 3.27
CA SER A 45 9.01 6.92 4.39
C SER A 45 8.42 5.58 3.92
N PRO A 46 9.25 4.58 3.55
CA PRO A 46 8.75 3.27 3.09
C PRO A 46 8.08 2.49 4.24
N ASP A 47 8.57 2.60 5.48
CA ASP A 47 8.07 1.90 6.68
C ASP A 47 6.59 2.20 6.98
N MET A 48 6.11 3.32 6.45
CA MET A 48 4.73 3.76 6.60
C MET A 48 3.79 3.15 5.54
N ASN A 49 4.33 2.65 4.42
CA ASN A 49 3.53 2.22 3.29
C ASN A 49 3.05 0.78 3.48
N ILE A 50 1.76 0.62 3.79
CA ILE A 50 1.13 -0.70 4.03
C ILE A 50 1.25 -1.67 2.85
N ILE A 51 1.53 -1.19 1.63
CA ILE A 51 1.71 -2.07 0.47
C ILE A 51 2.96 -2.95 0.61
N GLU A 52 3.98 -2.50 1.36
CA GLU A 52 5.19 -3.29 1.60
C GLU A 52 4.87 -4.55 2.41
N ASP A 53 4.01 -4.43 3.43
CA ASP A 53 3.56 -5.59 4.23
C ASP A 53 2.72 -6.57 3.39
N ILE A 54 1.98 -6.05 2.40
CA ILE A 54 1.20 -6.87 1.46
C ILE A 54 2.14 -7.62 0.52
N TRP A 55 3.14 -6.95 -0.04
CA TRP A 55 4.13 -7.57 -0.92
C TRP A 55 4.90 -8.68 -0.20
N ASP A 56 5.36 -8.43 1.03
CA ASP A 56 6.05 -9.43 1.84
C ASP A 56 5.17 -10.67 2.10
N ALA A 57 3.92 -10.45 2.49
CA ALA A 57 2.97 -11.54 2.72
C ALA A 57 2.71 -12.37 1.45
N LEU A 58 2.52 -11.72 0.29
CA LEU A 58 2.31 -12.41 -0.99
C LEU A 58 3.56 -13.20 -1.41
N LEU A 59 4.74 -12.60 -1.30
CA LEU A 59 6.01 -13.26 -1.63
C LEU A 59 6.22 -14.49 -0.75
N HIS A 60 5.94 -14.39 0.55
CA HIS A 60 6.09 -15.51 1.47
C HIS A 60 5.17 -16.69 1.14
N VAL A 61 3.95 -16.43 0.64
CA VAL A 61 3.05 -17.48 0.16
C VAL A 61 3.60 -18.13 -1.11
N VAL A 62 4.09 -17.32 -2.05
CA VAL A 62 4.64 -17.81 -3.33
C VAL A 62 5.91 -18.64 -3.11
N GLU A 63 6.81 -18.21 -2.21
CA GLU A 63 8.05 -18.93 -1.86
C GLU A 63 7.78 -20.32 -1.28
N LYS A 64 6.66 -20.49 -0.57
CA LYS A 64 6.26 -21.77 0.03
C LYS A 64 5.55 -22.71 -0.95
N ARG A 65 5.25 -22.27 -2.18
CA ARG A 65 4.58 -23.13 -3.17
C ARG A 65 5.47 -24.29 -3.59
N SER A 66 4.83 -25.44 -3.78
CA SER A 66 5.48 -26.64 -4.29
C SER A 66 4.69 -27.22 -5.47
N PRO A 67 5.27 -27.30 -6.68
CA PRO A 67 6.62 -26.84 -7.02
C PRO A 67 6.73 -25.31 -6.99
N PRO A 68 7.94 -24.75 -6.79
CA PRO A 68 8.16 -23.31 -6.90
C PRO A 68 7.94 -22.83 -8.34
N PRO A 69 7.50 -21.58 -8.56
CA PRO A 69 7.38 -21.00 -9.90
C PRO A 69 8.72 -21.05 -10.66
N ARG A 70 8.70 -21.45 -11.93
CA ARG A 70 9.93 -21.61 -12.75
C ARG A 70 10.02 -20.62 -13.89
N THR A 71 8.91 -19.98 -14.24
CA THR A 71 8.82 -18.96 -15.28
C THR A 71 8.16 -17.69 -14.74
N SER A 72 8.34 -16.57 -15.45
CA SER A 72 7.63 -15.32 -15.11
C SER A 72 6.12 -15.47 -15.18
N MET A 73 5.61 -16.36 -16.06
CA MET A 73 4.19 -16.64 -16.15
C MET A 73 3.70 -17.43 -14.93
N ASP A 74 4.45 -18.44 -14.49
CA ASP A 74 4.14 -19.20 -13.28
C ASP A 74 4.11 -18.27 -12.06
N LEU A 75 5.08 -17.34 -11.97
CA LEU A 75 5.15 -16.36 -10.89
C LEU A 75 3.94 -15.42 -10.91
N LEU A 76 3.56 -14.90 -12.09
CA LEU A 76 2.39 -14.06 -12.24
C LEU A 76 1.12 -14.79 -11.80
N THR A 77 0.90 -16.02 -12.29
CA THR A 77 -0.24 -16.84 -11.88
C THR A 77 -0.23 -17.11 -10.38
N ALA A 78 0.94 -17.44 -9.81
CA ALA A 78 1.06 -17.68 -8.38
C ALA A 78 0.73 -16.44 -7.53
N LEU A 79 1.14 -15.25 -7.96
CA LEU A 79 0.80 -13.99 -7.29
C LEU A 79 -0.69 -13.67 -7.42
N GLN A 80 -1.29 -13.87 -8.60
CA GLN A 80 -2.71 -13.65 -8.83
C GLN A 80 -3.59 -14.56 -7.96
N ASP A 81 -3.27 -15.86 -7.93
CA ASP A 81 -3.95 -16.82 -7.07
C ASP A 81 -3.83 -16.41 -5.58
N SER A 82 -2.61 -16.09 -5.14
CA SER A 82 -2.35 -15.72 -3.74
C SER A 82 -3.03 -14.41 -3.35
N TRP A 83 -3.20 -13.49 -4.31
CA TRP A 83 -3.96 -12.26 -4.12
C TRP A 83 -5.48 -12.51 -4.01
N CYS A 84 -6.02 -13.40 -4.85
CA CYS A 84 -7.43 -13.79 -4.78
C CYS A 84 -7.80 -14.44 -3.44
N ASP A 85 -6.87 -15.23 -2.88
CA ASP A 85 -7.04 -15.88 -1.58
C ASP A 85 -6.63 -14.99 -0.39
N PHE A 86 -6.20 -13.75 -0.65
CA PHE A 86 -5.65 -12.88 0.37
C PHE A 86 -6.73 -12.45 1.38
N PRO A 87 -6.56 -12.69 2.69
CA PRO A 87 -7.62 -12.46 3.66
C PRO A 87 -8.02 -10.98 3.76
N PRO A 88 -9.30 -10.62 3.52
CA PRO A 88 -9.75 -9.24 3.67
C PRO A 88 -9.51 -8.66 5.08
N GLY A 89 -9.59 -9.50 6.11
CA GLY A 89 -9.31 -9.10 7.49
C GLY A 89 -7.85 -8.69 7.74
N TYR A 90 -6.89 -9.23 6.96
CA TYR A 90 -5.50 -8.80 7.04
C TYR A 90 -5.34 -7.38 6.46
N LEU A 91 -5.95 -7.10 5.30
CA LEU A 91 -5.97 -5.75 4.73
C LEU A 91 -6.60 -4.73 5.69
N GLN A 92 -7.71 -5.10 6.33
CA GLN A 92 -8.34 -4.26 7.35
C GLN A 92 -7.38 -3.97 8.51
N THR A 93 -6.69 -5.00 9.02
CA THR A 93 -5.72 -4.84 10.12
C THR A 93 -4.58 -3.89 9.73
N LEU A 94 -4.08 -3.96 8.49
CA LEU A 94 -3.05 -3.05 8.00
C LEU A 94 -3.54 -1.59 7.97
N VAL A 95 -4.75 -1.36 7.46
CA VAL A 95 -5.36 -0.02 7.44
C VAL A 95 -5.57 0.50 8.87
N GLU A 96 -6.08 -0.34 9.77
CA GLU A 96 -6.28 -0.02 11.18
C GLU A 96 -4.97 0.24 11.94
N SER A 97 -3.84 -0.29 11.45
CA SER A 97 -2.51 -0.05 12.03
C SER A 97 -1.95 1.34 11.72
N MET A 98 -2.49 2.05 10.71
CA MET A 98 -1.93 3.33 10.23
C MET A 98 -1.76 4.39 11.33
N PRO A 99 -2.74 4.66 12.21
CA PRO A 99 -2.55 5.61 13.30
C PRO A 99 -1.37 5.27 14.22
N HIS A 100 -1.14 3.97 14.46
CA HIS A 100 -0.01 3.51 15.28
C HIS A 100 1.33 3.72 14.56
N ARG A 101 1.40 3.40 13.26
CA ARG A 101 2.59 3.64 12.43
C ARG A 101 2.97 5.12 12.42
N PHE A 102 1.98 6.01 12.23
CA PHE A 102 2.21 7.46 12.30
C PHE A 102 2.71 7.91 13.67
N ALA A 103 2.13 7.37 14.75
CA ALA A 103 2.61 7.66 16.10
C ALA A 103 4.07 7.21 16.30
N SER A 104 4.46 6.05 15.77
CA SER A 104 5.85 5.59 15.79
C SER A 104 6.78 6.51 15.00
N LEU A 105 6.40 6.94 13.79
CA LEU A 105 7.20 7.86 12.99
C LEU A 105 7.40 9.21 13.68
N LEU A 106 6.34 9.74 14.30
CA LEU A 106 6.41 10.97 15.08
C LEU A 106 7.35 10.83 16.28
N ARG A 107 7.29 9.70 17.01
CA ARG A 107 8.21 9.40 18.12
C ARG A 107 9.67 9.26 17.65
N ALA A 108 9.88 8.70 16.46
CA ALA A 108 11.19 8.58 15.85
C ALA A 108 11.70 9.89 15.22
N HIS A 109 10.92 10.99 15.31
CA HIS A 109 11.24 12.27 14.67
C HIS A 109 11.51 12.15 13.16
N GLY A 110 10.78 11.25 12.48
CA GLY A 110 10.98 10.97 11.05
C GLY A 110 12.17 10.05 10.74
N SER A 111 12.82 9.49 11.76
CA SER A 111 13.81 8.40 11.58
C SER A 111 13.10 7.07 11.32
N PRO A 112 13.80 6.05 10.80
CA PRO A 112 13.24 4.72 10.57
C PRO A 112 12.57 4.13 11.81
N THR A 113 11.47 3.40 11.61
CA THR A 113 10.63 2.81 12.68
C THR A 113 10.53 1.30 12.60
#